data_AF-A0AAE0GF27-F1
#
_entry.id   AF-A0AAE0GF27-F1
#
_cell.length_a   1.000
_cell.length_b   1.000
_cell.length_c   1.000
_cell.angle_alpha   90.00
_cell.angle_beta   90.00
_cell.angle_gamma   90.00
#
_symmetry.space_group_name_H-M   'P 1'
#
loop_
_entity.id
_entity.type
_entity.pdbx_description
1 polymer ?
#
loop_
_entity_poly.entity_id
_entity_poly.type
_entity_poly.pdbx_seq_one_letter_code
_entity_poly.pdbx_strand_id
1 'polypeptide(L)'
;LYSGLTLLNFLGNHDVERIASIYEQCPEYYKMAQACLMLLPGIPAIYYGDELGMEGRPGEGTDEASGGDDAMRRPMLSATDTTQWPAVAVERLAITQQLCKLRENNPAFTVGTLDMKKTVVQGTAWDKNEVFLFVRQAKQQTGIVCLNSADEEASPWPSMEVSTDMAPEGATFYDLLDPAEAEFKVENGKLHVGPIPARSMRVLVYNVPPPSPPPSAVKMTKMKPGVVAAPTQATMVTTDGKDPTDDLAAEKAKLEEQLRELQAMQDVLNGKTSE
;
A
#
# COMPACT_ATOMS: atom_id res chain seq x y z
N LEU A 1 -2.26 -17.16 17.64
CA LEU A 1 -1.65 -18.42 17.14
C LEU A 1 -0.56 -18.20 16.08
N TYR A 2 -0.62 -17.19 15.21
CA TYR A 2 0.36 -17.03 14.10
C TYR A 2 1.05 -15.64 14.07
N SER A 3 1.38 -15.07 15.23
CA SER A 3 2.04 -13.76 15.28
C SER A 3 3.46 -13.85 14.69
N GLY A 4 3.79 -12.90 13.80
CA GLY A 4 5.12 -12.81 13.17
C GLY A 4 5.33 -13.72 11.96
N LEU A 5 4.35 -14.55 11.56
CA LEU A 5 4.43 -15.35 10.34
C LEU A 5 3.85 -14.60 9.14
N THR A 6 4.53 -14.71 8.00
CA THR A 6 3.97 -14.29 6.70
C THR A 6 3.15 -15.45 6.13
N LEU A 7 1.83 -15.29 6.11
CA LEU A 7 0.91 -16.33 5.63
C LEU A 7 0.74 -16.27 4.11
N LEU A 8 0.50 -17.43 3.50
CA LEU A 8 0.05 -17.54 2.12
C LEU A 8 -1.48 -17.33 2.09
N ASN A 9 -1.95 -16.35 1.32
CA ASN A 9 -3.36 -16.06 1.15
C ASN A 9 -3.79 -16.51 -0.25
N PHE A 10 -4.96 -17.10 -0.38
CA PHE A 10 -5.55 -17.46 -1.67
C PHE A 10 -7.07 -17.32 -1.61
N LEU A 11 -7.70 -17.00 -2.74
CA LEU A 11 -9.16 -16.95 -2.88
C LEU A 11 -9.74 -18.29 -3.32
N GLY A 12 -8.92 -19.12 -3.96
CA GLY A 12 -9.27 -20.43 -4.46
C GLY A 12 -8.04 -21.33 -4.50
N ASN A 13 -8.27 -22.63 -4.60
CA ASN A 13 -7.23 -23.63 -4.82
C ASN A 13 -7.85 -24.84 -5.54
N HIS A 14 -7.15 -25.97 -5.54
CA HIS A 14 -7.57 -27.18 -6.25
C HIS A 14 -8.69 -27.99 -5.56
N ASP A 15 -9.08 -27.63 -4.33
CA ASP A 15 -10.03 -28.37 -3.48
C ASP A 15 -11.24 -27.52 -3.06
N VAL A 16 -11.27 -26.24 -3.45
CA VAL A 16 -12.39 -25.33 -3.14
C VAL A 16 -12.95 -24.76 -4.42
N GLU A 17 -14.21 -24.36 -4.34
CA GLU A 17 -14.92 -23.70 -5.43
C GLU A 17 -14.14 -22.49 -5.97
N ARG A 18 -14.12 -22.33 -7.30
CA ARG A 18 -13.43 -21.20 -7.93
C ARG A 18 -14.12 -19.88 -7.59
N ILE A 19 -13.33 -18.85 -7.31
CA ILE A 19 -13.84 -17.53 -6.93
C ILE A 19 -14.75 -16.89 -7.99
N ALA A 20 -14.49 -17.19 -9.26
CA ALA A 20 -15.32 -16.79 -10.39
C ALA A 20 -16.75 -17.34 -10.30
N SER A 21 -16.90 -18.58 -9.84
CA SER A 21 -18.19 -19.25 -9.65
C SER A 21 -18.90 -18.70 -8.42
N ILE A 22 -18.19 -18.38 -7.34
CA ILE A 22 -18.77 -17.77 -6.13
C ILE A 22 -19.42 -16.41 -6.48
N TYR A 23 -18.77 -15.59 -7.32
CA TYR A 23 -19.22 -14.24 -7.67
C TYR A 23 -19.70 -14.10 -9.12
N GLU A 24 -20.24 -15.18 -9.69
CA GLU A 24 -20.73 -15.22 -11.08
C GLU A 24 -21.73 -14.08 -11.38
N GLN A 25 -22.61 -13.78 -10.42
CA GLN A 25 -23.66 -12.78 -10.56
C GLN A 25 -23.24 -11.36 -10.13
N CYS A 26 -22.05 -11.19 -9.54
CA CYS A 26 -21.57 -9.91 -9.01
C CYS A 26 -20.07 -9.72 -9.34
N PRO A 27 -19.73 -9.34 -10.58
CA PRO A 27 -18.33 -9.14 -11.02
C PRO A 27 -17.55 -8.15 -10.16
N GLU A 28 -18.22 -7.18 -9.55
CA GLU A 28 -17.62 -6.20 -8.64
C GLU A 28 -17.07 -6.85 -7.37
N TYR A 29 -17.75 -7.88 -6.85
CA TYR A 29 -17.31 -8.62 -5.67
C TYR A 29 -16.07 -9.45 -5.97
N TYR A 30 -15.96 -9.99 -7.18
CA TYR A 30 -14.73 -10.62 -7.65
C TYR A 30 -13.56 -9.62 -7.62
N LYS A 31 -13.75 -8.40 -8.12
CA LYS A 31 -12.69 -7.37 -8.13
C LYS A 31 -12.26 -6.98 -6.71
N MET A 32 -13.23 -6.80 -5.81
CA MET A 32 -12.94 -6.52 -4.39
C MET A 32 -12.25 -7.69 -3.70
N ALA A 33 -12.62 -8.94 -4.00
CA ALA A 33 -11.92 -10.11 -3.48
C ALA A 33 -10.45 -10.15 -3.93
N GLN A 34 -10.19 -9.85 -5.21
CA GLN A 34 -8.82 -9.72 -5.72
C GLN A 34 -8.06 -8.57 -5.04
N ALA A 35 -8.71 -7.43 -4.78
CA ALA A 35 -8.09 -6.34 -4.03
C ALA A 35 -7.77 -6.74 -2.59
N CYS A 36 -8.66 -7.46 -1.90
CA CYS A 36 -8.38 -8.02 -0.57
C CYS A 36 -7.16 -8.93 -0.60
N LEU A 37 -7.11 -9.89 -1.53
CA LEU A 37 -5.98 -10.80 -1.70
C LEU A 37 -4.67 -10.03 -1.89
N MET A 38 -4.69 -9.02 -2.76
CA MET A 38 -3.50 -8.28 -3.17
C MET A 38 -3.09 -7.16 -2.21
N LEU A 39 -3.97 -6.64 -1.35
CA LEU A 39 -3.70 -5.45 -0.56
C LEU A 39 -3.74 -5.68 0.97
N LEU A 40 -4.15 -6.86 1.43
CA LEU A 40 -3.98 -7.28 2.82
C LEU A 40 -2.56 -7.84 3.08
N PRO A 41 -2.13 -7.94 4.37
CA PRO A 41 -0.88 -8.60 4.73
C PRO A 41 -0.86 -10.08 4.36
N GLY A 42 0.31 -10.58 3.96
CA GLY A 42 0.53 -11.96 3.51
C GLY A 42 1.09 -12.04 2.10
N ILE A 43 1.40 -13.24 1.64
CA ILE A 43 1.82 -13.52 0.26
C ILE A 43 0.56 -13.89 -0.54
N PRO A 44 0.13 -13.08 -1.51
CA PRO A 44 -0.99 -13.44 -2.36
C PRO A 44 -0.61 -14.58 -3.30
N ALA A 45 -1.45 -15.60 -3.36
CA ALA A 45 -1.38 -16.70 -4.31
C ALA A 45 -2.64 -16.71 -5.18
N ILE A 46 -2.45 -16.48 -6.47
CA ILE A 46 -3.49 -16.58 -7.48
C ILE A 46 -3.50 -18.02 -7.98
N TYR A 47 -4.66 -18.68 -7.91
CA TYR A 47 -4.82 -20.00 -8.49
C TYR A 47 -4.98 -19.90 -10.01
N TYR A 48 -4.28 -20.76 -10.76
CA TYR A 48 -4.18 -20.58 -12.21
C TYR A 48 -5.55 -20.51 -12.89
N GLY A 49 -5.70 -19.55 -13.80
CA GLY A 49 -6.95 -19.31 -14.51
C GLY A 49 -7.95 -18.44 -13.75
N ASP A 50 -7.78 -18.22 -12.44
CA ASP A 50 -8.64 -17.30 -11.71
C ASP A 50 -8.45 -15.87 -12.24
N GLU A 51 -7.26 -15.49 -12.69
CA GLU A 51 -6.97 -14.20 -13.36
C GLU A 51 -7.73 -14.01 -14.67
N LEU A 52 -8.13 -15.11 -15.33
CA LEU A 52 -9.00 -15.09 -16.51
C LEU A 52 -10.47 -15.29 -16.16
N GLY A 53 -10.76 -15.58 -14.88
CA GLY A 53 -12.11 -15.85 -14.43
C GLY A 53 -12.63 -17.24 -14.75
N MET A 54 -11.76 -18.26 -14.80
CA MET A 54 -12.18 -19.64 -14.96
C MET A 54 -13.13 -20.06 -13.84
N GLU A 55 -14.18 -20.78 -14.20
CA GLU A 55 -15.23 -21.25 -13.29
C GLU A 55 -15.12 -22.75 -13.01
N GLY A 56 -15.61 -23.16 -11.85
CA GLY A 56 -15.74 -24.54 -11.42
C GLY A 56 -16.38 -24.62 -10.03
N ARG A 57 -17.33 -25.55 -9.88
CA ARG A 57 -17.94 -25.91 -8.59
C ARG A 57 -17.74 -27.39 -8.25
N PRO A 58 -17.62 -27.75 -6.96
CA PRO A 58 -17.56 -29.14 -6.54
C PRO A 58 -18.74 -29.95 -7.10
N GLY A 59 -18.44 -31.10 -7.73
CA GLY A 59 -19.45 -31.97 -8.33
C GLY A 59 -19.81 -31.64 -9.79
N GLU A 60 -19.30 -30.54 -10.37
CA GLU A 60 -19.50 -30.19 -11.79
C GLU A 60 -18.36 -30.69 -12.71
N GLY A 61 -17.52 -31.57 -12.18
CA GLY A 61 -16.46 -32.20 -12.97
C GLY A 61 -17.03 -33.13 -14.04
N THR A 62 -16.26 -33.33 -15.11
CA THR A 62 -16.65 -34.16 -16.25
C THR A 62 -16.00 -35.53 -16.23
N ASP A 63 -15.05 -35.77 -15.32
CA ASP A 63 -14.41 -37.06 -15.12
C ASP A 63 -15.09 -37.82 -13.97
N GLU A 64 -15.79 -38.91 -14.29
CA GLU A 64 -16.43 -39.75 -13.28
C GLU A 64 -15.42 -40.37 -12.29
N ALA A 65 -14.15 -40.57 -12.70
CA ALA A 65 -13.12 -41.08 -11.81
C ALA A 65 -12.61 -40.03 -10.80
N SER A 66 -12.80 -38.74 -11.09
CA SER A 66 -12.42 -37.64 -10.20
C SER A 66 -13.46 -37.38 -9.09
N GLY A 67 -14.67 -37.96 -9.22
CA GLY A 67 -15.79 -37.64 -8.33
C GLY A 67 -16.35 -36.23 -8.52
N GLY A 68 -16.01 -35.56 -9.62
CA GLY A 68 -16.43 -34.19 -9.91
C GLY A 68 -15.45 -33.10 -9.46
N ASP A 69 -14.31 -33.46 -8.88
CA ASP A 69 -13.28 -32.51 -8.42
C ASP A 69 -12.49 -31.88 -9.57
N ASP A 70 -12.52 -32.48 -10.76
CA ASP A 70 -11.82 -31.96 -11.94
C ASP A 70 -12.36 -30.61 -12.41
N ALA A 71 -13.56 -30.19 -12.00
CA ALA A 71 -14.10 -28.87 -12.30
C ALA A 71 -13.19 -27.72 -11.84
N MET A 72 -12.45 -27.89 -10.74
CA MET A 72 -11.53 -26.88 -10.20
C MET A 72 -10.15 -26.99 -10.86
N ARG A 73 -9.89 -28.11 -11.54
CA ARG A 73 -8.60 -28.52 -12.11
C ARG A 73 -8.64 -28.59 -13.64
N ARG A 74 -9.61 -27.91 -14.26
CA ARG A 74 -9.74 -27.80 -15.72
C ARG A 74 -8.44 -27.31 -16.36
N PRO A 75 -8.11 -27.75 -17.59
CA PRO A 75 -6.94 -27.27 -18.30
C PRO A 75 -6.93 -25.75 -18.41
N MET A 76 -5.75 -25.14 -18.26
CA MET A 76 -5.58 -23.70 -18.45
C MET A 76 -5.96 -23.32 -19.88
N LEU A 77 -6.67 -22.19 -20.02
CA LEU A 77 -7.03 -21.64 -21.32
C LEU A 77 -5.79 -21.24 -22.11
N SER A 78 -5.85 -21.37 -23.43
CA SER A 78 -4.75 -21.01 -24.31
C SER A 78 -4.41 -19.53 -24.16
N ALA A 79 -3.14 -19.22 -23.90
CA ALA A 79 -2.67 -17.83 -23.82
C ALA A 79 -2.60 -17.15 -25.19
N THR A 80 -2.51 -17.94 -26.27
CA THR A 80 -2.37 -17.44 -27.65
C THR A 80 -3.66 -17.49 -28.44
N ASP A 81 -4.58 -18.39 -28.08
CA ASP A 81 -5.91 -18.49 -28.66
C ASP A 81 -6.95 -18.03 -27.65
N THR A 82 -7.29 -16.75 -27.72
CA THR A 82 -8.24 -16.11 -26.81
C THR A 82 -9.70 -16.35 -27.20
N THR A 83 -9.99 -17.13 -28.25
CA THR A 83 -11.37 -17.39 -28.69
C THR A 83 -12.17 -18.21 -27.67
N GLN A 84 -11.47 -18.96 -26.82
CA GLN A 84 -12.05 -19.77 -25.74
C GLN A 84 -12.08 -19.04 -24.38
N TRP A 85 -11.67 -17.77 -24.34
CA TRP A 85 -11.68 -17.03 -23.08
C TRP A 85 -13.12 -16.63 -22.68
N PRO A 86 -13.45 -16.68 -21.39
CA PRO A 86 -14.66 -16.05 -20.87
C PRO A 86 -14.73 -14.58 -21.30
N ALA A 87 -15.93 -14.06 -21.54
CA ALA A 87 -16.10 -12.66 -21.94
C ALA A 87 -15.50 -11.66 -20.92
N VAL A 88 -15.45 -12.05 -19.64
CA VAL A 88 -14.88 -11.27 -18.53
C VAL A 88 -13.36 -11.37 -18.42
N ALA A 89 -12.70 -12.25 -19.17
CA ALA A 89 -11.28 -12.58 -18.96
C ALA A 89 -10.35 -11.39 -19.16
N VAL A 90 -10.60 -10.57 -20.19
CA VAL A 90 -9.77 -9.38 -20.47
C VAL A 90 -9.85 -8.38 -19.32
N GLU A 91 -11.06 -8.15 -18.80
CA GLU A 91 -11.29 -7.24 -17.67
C GLU A 91 -10.66 -7.77 -16.38
N ARG A 92 -10.83 -9.06 -16.08
CA ARG A 92 -10.26 -9.72 -14.89
C ARG A 92 -8.72 -9.73 -14.94
N LEU A 93 -8.15 -10.01 -16.11
CA LEU A 93 -6.70 -9.96 -16.29
C LEU A 93 -6.17 -8.53 -16.09
N ALA A 94 -6.87 -7.52 -16.61
CA ALA A 94 -6.47 -6.13 -16.47
C ALA A 94 -6.45 -5.68 -15.00
N ILE A 95 -7.49 -5.98 -14.22
CA ILE A 95 -7.50 -5.62 -12.79
C ILE A 95 -6.46 -6.40 -12.00
N THR A 96 -6.25 -7.70 -12.30
CA THR A 96 -5.18 -8.48 -11.67
C THR A 96 -3.80 -7.87 -11.94
N GLN A 97 -3.51 -7.49 -13.18
CA GLN A 97 -2.26 -6.82 -13.55
C GLN A 97 -2.10 -5.46 -12.85
N GLN A 98 -3.18 -4.67 -12.78
CA GLN A 98 -3.17 -3.39 -12.07
C GLN A 98 -2.85 -3.58 -10.59
N LEU A 99 -3.50 -4.53 -9.91
CA LEU A 99 -3.27 -4.81 -8.50
C LEU A 99 -1.88 -5.39 -8.23
N CYS A 100 -1.33 -6.21 -9.12
CA CYS A 100 0.06 -6.68 -9.04
C CYS A 100 1.05 -5.51 -9.07
N LYS A 101 0.91 -4.61 -10.06
CA LYS A 101 1.76 -3.42 -10.18
C LYS A 101 1.59 -2.47 -9.00
N LEU A 102 0.35 -2.27 -8.55
CA LEU A 102 0.04 -1.45 -7.39
C LEU A 102 0.76 -2.01 -6.16
N ARG A 103 0.61 -3.32 -5.89
CA ARG A 103 1.30 -3.96 -4.77
C ARG A 103 2.82 -3.86 -4.88
N GLU A 104 3.40 -4.18 -6.04
CA GLU A 104 4.84 -4.17 -6.28
C GLU A 104 5.46 -2.79 -6.02
N ASN A 105 4.80 -1.73 -6.49
CA ASN A 105 5.33 -0.36 -6.42
C ASN A 105 5.06 0.35 -5.09
N ASN A 106 4.30 -0.26 -4.17
CA ASN A 106 3.86 0.39 -2.94
C ASN A 106 4.22 -0.46 -1.70
N PRO A 107 5.33 -0.13 -1.01
CA PRO A 107 5.79 -0.83 0.19
C PRO A 107 4.75 -1.00 1.29
N ALA A 108 3.77 -0.10 1.40
CA ALA A 108 2.65 -0.24 2.33
C ALA A 108 1.91 -1.58 2.11
N PHE A 109 1.67 -1.97 0.86
CA PHE A 109 0.91 -3.18 0.55
C PHE A 109 1.75 -4.46 0.58
N THR A 110 3.07 -4.39 0.44
CA THR A 110 3.98 -5.56 0.55
C THR A 110 4.37 -5.86 1.99
N VAL A 111 5.18 -4.99 2.60
CA VAL A 111 5.79 -5.19 3.92
C VAL A 111 5.10 -4.37 5.02
N GLY A 112 4.20 -3.46 4.66
CA GLY A 112 3.54 -2.60 5.63
C GLY A 112 2.68 -3.37 6.63
N THR A 113 2.59 -2.86 7.85
CA THR A 113 1.75 -3.43 8.91
C THR A 113 0.29 -3.10 8.66
N LEU A 114 -0.62 -3.95 9.15
CA LEU A 114 -2.06 -3.67 9.23
C LEU A 114 -2.39 -3.35 10.69
N ASP A 115 -2.94 -2.16 10.94
CA ASP A 115 -3.45 -1.81 12.27
C ASP A 115 -4.98 -1.97 12.31
N MET A 116 -5.43 -3.07 12.92
CA MET A 116 -6.84 -3.37 13.10
C MET A 116 -7.58 -2.35 13.98
N LYS A 117 -6.88 -1.52 14.76
CA LYS A 117 -7.53 -0.45 15.54
C LYS A 117 -7.88 0.77 14.68
N LYS A 118 -7.25 0.90 13.51
CA LYS A 118 -7.44 1.99 12.55
C LYS A 118 -8.40 1.59 11.42
N THR A 119 -8.95 0.38 11.45
CA THR A 119 -9.95 -0.05 10.46
C THR A 119 -11.29 0.57 10.78
N VAL A 120 -11.99 1.04 9.74
CA VAL A 120 -13.37 1.53 9.86
C VAL A 120 -14.30 0.49 9.26
N VAL A 121 -15.34 0.15 10.01
CA VAL A 121 -16.47 -0.65 9.53
C VAL A 121 -17.71 0.21 9.64
N GLN A 122 -18.43 0.37 8.54
CA GLN A 122 -19.65 1.18 8.48
C GLN A 122 -20.75 0.41 7.73
N GLY A 123 -21.99 0.59 8.16
CA GLY A 123 -23.19 0.14 7.45
C GLY A 123 -23.85 1.25 6.65
N THR A 124 -24.50 0.89 5.54
CA THR A 124 -25.51 1.76 4.90
C THR A 124 -26.83 1.75 5.67
N ALA A 125 -27.02 0.76 6.55
CA ALA A 125 -28.10 0.65 7.53
C ALA A 125 -27.55 0.21 8.89
N TRP A 126 -28.36 0.39 9.95
CA TRP A 126 -27.95 0.16 11.34
C TRP A 126 -27.59 -1.30 11.67
N ASP A 127 -28.05 -2.25 10.85
CA ASP A 127 -27.85 -3.69 10.98
C ASP A 127 -26.83 -4.25 9.97
N LYS A 128 -26.13 -3.38 9.25
CA LYS A 128 -25.21 -3.76 8.17
C LYS A 128 -23.78 -3.30 8.43
N ASN A 129 -22.83 -4.03 7.85
CA ASN A 129 -21.39 -3.73 7.88
C ASN A 129 -20.82 -3.99 6.48
N GLU A 130 -21.07 -3.06 5.56
CA GLU A 130 -20.80 -3.24 4.13
C GLU A 130 -19.63 -2.37 3.63
N VAL A 131 -19.27 -1.34 4.39
CA VAL A 131 -18.09 -0.53 4.10
C VAL A 131 -16.97 -0.97 5.03
N PHE A 132 -15.86 -1.40 4.45
CA PHE A 132 -14.65 -1.78 5.16
C PHE A 132 -13.47 -0.96 4.68
N LEU A 133 -12.85 -0.24 5.60
CA LEU A 133 -11.63 0.53 5.36
C LEU A 133 -10.51 -0.01 6.23
N PHE A 134 -9.33 -0.20 5.65
CA PHE A 134 -8.15 -0.60 6.38
C PHE A 134 -6.90 0.18 5.96
N VAL A 135 -5.95 0.28 6.89
CA VAL A 135 -4.71 1.02 6.73
C VAL A 135 -3.54 0.07 6.68
N ARG A 136 -2.63 0.30 5.73
CA ARG A 136 -1.33 -0.35 5.64
C ARG A 136 -0.22 0.68 5.81
N GLN A 137 0.69 0.47 6.76
CA GLN A 137 1.78 1.44 7.04
C GLN A 137 3.15 0.80 6.86
N ALA A 138 3.98 1.43 6.03
CA ALA A 138 5.42 1.22 5.94
C ALA A 138 6.15 2.52 6.34
N LYS A 139 7.47 2.46 6.60
CA LYS A 139 8.24 3.59 7.16
C LYS A 139 8.05 4.94 6.46
N GLN A 140 7.80 4.96 5.16
CA GLN A 140 7.67 6.18 4.35
C GLN A 140 6.40 6.19 3.49
N GLN A 141 5.46 5.29 3.75
CA GLN A 141 4.27 5.16 2.94
C GLN A 141 3.07 4.68 3.77
N THR A 142 1.95 5.37 3.62
CA THR A 142 0.66 4.96 4.17
C THR A 142 -0.28 4.66 3.01
N GLY A 143 -0.79 3.43 2.99
CA GLY A 143 -1.84 2.98 2.07
C GLY A 143 -3.16 2.85 2.82
N ILE A 144 -4.26 3.27 2.20
CA ILE A 144 -5.62 3.10 2.71
C ILE A 144 -6.43 2.41 1.62
N VAL A 145 -7.15 1.37 1.98
CA VAL A 145 -8.07 0.68 1.08
C VAL A 145 -9.46 0.81 1.66
N CYS A 146 -10.41 1.26 0.85
CA CYS A 146 -11.82 1.34 1.19
C CYS A 146 -12.60 0.46 0.22
N LEU A 147 -13.42 -0.45 0.75
CA LEU A 147 -14.29 -1.35 0.01
C LEU A 147 -15.72 -1.05 0.41
N ASN A 148 -16.61 -0.86 -0.56
CA ASN A 148 -18.04 -0.76 -0.33
C ASN A 148 -18.72 -1.96 -1.01
N SER A 149 -19.16 -2.93 -0.22
CA SER A 149 -19.92 -4.08 -0.69
C SER A 149 -21.43 -3.85 -0.70
N ALA A 150 -21.90 -2.63 -0.40
CA ALA A 150 -23.32 -2.32 -0.46
C ALA A 150 -23.78 -2.12 -1.91
N ASP A 151 -25.09 -2.27 -2.10
CA ASP A 151 -25.77 -1.98 -3.38
C ASP A 151 -26.00 -0.48 -3.62
N GLU A 152 -25.56 0.37 -2.68
CA GLU A 152 -25.73 1.82 -2.70
C GLU A 152 -24.41 2.54 -2.42
N GLU A 153 -24.33 3.82 -2.80
CA GLU A 153 -23.21 4.68 -2.41
C GLU A 153 -23.13 4.76 -0.88
N ALA A 154 -21.92 4.67 -0.32
CA ALA A 154 -21.71 4.80 1.11
C ALA A 154 -22.16 6.19 1.60
N SER A 155 -23.16 6.22 2.47
CA SER A 155 -23.69 7.46 3.08
C SER A 155 -23.85 7.29 4.60
N PRO A 156 -23.31 8.21 5.43
CA PRO A 156 -22.42 9.31 5.03
C PRO A 156 -21.12 8.79 4.41
N TRP A 157 -20.39 9.68 3.71
CA TRP A 157 -19.10 9.31 3.13
C TRP A 157 -18.14 8.79 4.20
N PRO A 158 -17.46 7.66 3.95
CA PRO A 158 -16.52 7.09 4.91
C PRO A 158 -15.42 8.09 5.23
N SER A 159 -15.06 8.17 6.50
CA SER A 159 -13.94 8.97 6.96
C SER A 159 -13.19 8.25 8.06
N MET A 160 -11.94 8.64 8.27
CA MET A 160 -11.13 8.11 9.35
C MET A 160 -10.28 9.19 10.00
N GLU A 161 -9.98 9.00 11.28
CA GLU A 161 -8.99 9.80 11.99
C GLU A 161 -7.58 9.43 11.47
N VAL A 162 -6.79 10.45 11.15
CA VAL A 162 -5.41 10.30 10.67
C VAL A 162 -4.48 10.75 11.76
N SER A 163 -3.76 9.79 12.34
CA SER A 163 -2.72 10.08 13.32
C SER A 163 -1.45 10.59 12.63
N THR A 164 -0.63 11.33 13.36
CA THR A 164 0.60 11.96 12.82
C THR A 164 1.63 10.96 12.28
N ASP A 165 1.61 9.71 12.75
CA ASP A 165 2.43 8.62 12.21
C ASP A 165 1.94 8.08 10.86
N MET A 166 0.69 8.37 10.47
CA MET A 166 0.16 8.01 9.16
C MET A 166 0.46 9.08 8.13
N ALA A 167 0.08 10.33 8.43
CA ALA A 167 0.31 11.49 7.60
C ALA A 167 0.12 12.78 8.43
N PRO A 168 0.82 13.87 8.11
CA PRO A 168 0.58 15.17 8.73
C PRO A 168 -0.72 15.82 8.24
N GLU A 169 -1.20 16.83 8.98
CA GLU A 169 -2.29 17.71 8.53
C GLU A 169 -1.95 18.35 7.17
N GLY A 170 -2.94 18.42 6.27
CA GLY A 170 -2.76 18.92 4.91
C GLY A 170 -2.06 17.96 3.95
N ALA A 171 -1.66 16.76 4.40
CA ALA A 171 -1.15 15.72 3.52
C ALA A 171 -2.19 15.34 2.45
N THR A 172 -1.71 15.08 1.25
CA THR A 172 -2.55 14.67 0.11
C THR A 172 -2.30 13.21 -0.20
N PHE A 173 -3.36 12.43 -0.19
CA PHE A 173 -3.41 11.05 -0.66
C PHE A 173 -3.90 11.03 -2.12
N TYR A 174 -3.40 10.08 -2.89
CA TYR A 174 -3.74 9.90 -4.30
C TYR A 174 -4.45 8.55 -4.52
N ASP A 175 -5.54 8.54 -5.28
CA ASP A 175 -6.25 7.32 -5.66
C ASP A 175 -5.53 6.59 -6.80
N LEU A 176 -4.96 5.43 -6.49
CA LEU A 176 -4.20 4.61 -7.44
C LEU A 176 -5.08 3.75 -8.35
N LEU A 177 -6.38 3.69 -8.09
CA LEU A 177 -7.33 3.03 -9.00
C LEU A 177 -7.99 4.02 -9.97
N ASP A 178 -7.95 5.32 -9.66
CA ASP A 178 -8.44 6.37 -10.55
C ASP A 178 -7.34 6.76 -11.55
N PRO A 179 -7.56 6.64 -12.87
CA PRO A 179 -6.58 7.06 -13.87
C PRO A 179 -6.27 8.57 -13.85
N ALA A 180 -7.12 9.39 -13.24
CA ALA A 180 -6.89 10.82 -13.04
C ALA A 180 -6.14 11.16 -11.74
N GLU A 181 -5.77 10.14 -10.93
CA GLU A 181 -5.08 10.30 -9.65
C GLU A 181 -5.76 11.31 -8.72
N ALA A 182 -7.06 11.10 -8.45
CA ALA A 182 -7.84 11.99 -7.60
C ALA A 182 -7.18 12.22 -6.21
N GLU A 183 -7.20 13.48 -5.77
CA GLU A 183 -6.55 13.94 -4.53
C GLU A 183 -7.51 13.95 -3.33
N PHE A 184 -7.04 13.47 -2.19
CA PHE A 184 -7.78 13.45 -0.93
C PHE A 184 -6.91 14.04 0.18
N LYS A 185 -7.35 15.13 0.80
CA LYS A 185 -6.56 15.86 1.79
C LYS A 185 -6.95 15.50 3.22
N VAL A 186 -5.94 15.46 4.09
CA VAL A 186 -6.14 15.41 5.53
C VAL A 186 -6.55 16.80 5.99
N GLU A 187 -7.76 16.91 6.53
CA GLU A 187 -8.33 18.15 7.04
C GLU A 187 -8.88 17.93 8.45
N ASN A 188 -8.46 18.77 9.40
CA ASN A 188 -8.83 18.69 10.81
C ASN A 188 -8.53 17.30 11.42
N GLY A 189 -7.39 16.70 11.06
CA GLY A 189 -6.99 15.36 11.50
C GLY A 189 -7.81 14.22 10.89
N LYS A 190 -8.66 14.47 9.89
CA LYS A 190 -9.51 13.48 9.23
C LYS A 190 -9.21 13.36 7.76
N LEU A 191 -9.36 12.14 7.24
CA LEU A 191 -9.42 11.89 5.80
C LEU A 191 -10.83 11.46 5.44
N HIS A 192 -11.48 12.23 4.58
CA HIS A 192 -12.74 11.84 3.94
C HIS A 192 -12.42 11.05 2.68
N VAL A 193 -12.98 9.84 2.58
CA VAL A 193 -12.65 8.87 1.52
C VAL A 193 -13.78 8.75 0.51
N GLY A 194 -14.87 9.51 0.66
CA GLY A 194 -15.99 9.53 -0.28
C GLY A 194 -15.82 10.51 -1.46
N PRO A 195 -16.69 10.43 -2.48
CA PRO A 195 -17.77 9.44 -2.63
C PRO A 195 -17.21 8.04 -2.92
N ILE A 196 -17.85 7.00 -2.36
CA ILE A 196 -17.56 5.59 -2.66
C ILE A 196 -18.85 4.94 -3.20
N PRO A 197 -18.98 4.78 -4.53
CA PRO A 197 -20.15 4.18 -5.16
C PRO A 197 -20.49 2.78 -4.65
N ALA A 198 -21.70 2.31 -4.97
CA ALA A 198 -22.11 0.92 -4.76
C ALA A 198 -21.09 -0.05 -5.35
N ARG A 199 -20.82 -1.15 -4.63
CA ARG A 199 -19.97 -2.27 -5.08
C ARG A 199 -18.62 -1.80 -5.65
N SER A 200 -17.97 -0.85 -4.99
CA SER A 200 -16.76 -0.22 -5.50
C SER A 200 -15.64 -0.22 -4.45
N MET A 201 -14.45 0.17 -4.90
CA MET A 201 -13.29 0.27 -4.04
C MET A 201 -12.43 1.47 -4.40
N ARG A 202 -11.65 1.93 -3.42
CA ARG A 202 -10.69 3.02 -3.55
C ARG A 202 -9.39 2.64 -2.85
N VAL A 203 -8.25 2.98 -3.47
CA VAL A 203 -6.92 2.71 -2.90
C VAL A 203 -6.12 3.99 -2.88
N LEU A 204 -6.00 4.56 -1.69
CA LEU A 204 -5.30 5.83 -1.46
C LEU A 204 -3.88 5.58 -0.97
N VAL A 205 -2.92 6.35 -1.47
CA VAL A 205 -1.54 6.32 -0.98
C VAL A 205 -1.02 7.71 -0.66
N TYR A 206 -0.35 7.82 0.49
CA TYR A 206 0.48 8.95 0.86
C TYR A 206 1.94 8.49 0.96
N ASN A 207 2.84 9.24 0.30
CA ASN A 207 4.28 9.05 0.40
C ASN A 207 4.86 10.18 1.26
N VAL A 208 5.67 9.83 2.24
CA VAL A 208 6.41 10.82 3.03
C VAL A 208 7.41 11.52 2.10
N PRO A 209 7.37 12.85 1.97
CA PRO A 209 8.33 13.58 1.13
C PRO A 209 9.76 13.29 1.58
N PRO A 210 10.73 13.22 0.64
CA PRO A 210 12.14 13.13 1.03
C PRO A 210 12.50 14.33 1.91
N PRO A 211 13.39 14.16 2.90
CA PRO A 211 13.82 15.26 3.74
C PRO A 211 14.40 16.38 2.87
N SER A 212 14.01 17.62 3.16
CA SER A 212 14.58 18.78 2.48
C SER A 212 16.11 18.73 2.57
N PRO A 213 16.85 18.97 1.47
CA PRO A 213 18.29 19.03 1.54
C PRO A 213 18.71 20.10 2.57
N PRO A 214 19.81 19.88 3.31
CA PRO A 214 20.30 20.90 4.24
C PRO A 214 20.48 22.22 3.47
N PRO A 215 20.13 23.36 4.09
CA PRO A 215 20.28 24.65 3.43
C PRO A 215 21.72 24.76 2.93
N SER A 216 21.87 24.95 1.61
CA SER A 216 23.20 25.09 1.01
C SER A 216 23.91 26.21 1.74
N ALA A 217 25.10 25.91 2.29
CA ALA A 217 25.93 26.91 2.95
C ALA A 217 26.01 28.13 2.03
N VAL A 218 25.48 29.27 2.50
CA VAL A 218 25.52 30.53 1.78
C VAL A 218 26.98 30.76 1.43
N LYS A 219 27.33 30.68 0.15
CA LYS A 219 28.66 31.10 -0.31
C LYS A 219 28.79 32.56 0.10
N MET A 220 29.55 32.83 1.16
CA MET A 220 29.98 34.17 1.48
C MET A 220 30.78 34.68 0.29
N THR A 221 30.13 35.47 -0.56
CA THR A 221 30.79 36.26 -1.59
C THR A 221 31.77 37.16 -0.87
N LYS A 222 33.08 36.96 -1.12
CA LYS A 222 34.14 37.84 -0.61
C LYS A 222 33.77 39.29 -0.93
N MET A 223 33.45 40.08 0.10
CA MET A 223 33.34 41.54 -0.04
C MET A 223 34.71 42.09 -0.44
N LYS A 224 34.74 42.93 -1.47
CA LYS A 224 35.91 43.75 -1.82
C LYS A 224 36.22 44.69 -0.65
N PRO A 225 37.50 44.91 -0.30
CA PRO A 225 37.85 45.88 0.72
C PRO A 225 37.63 47.29 0.18
N GLY A 226 36.84 48.10 0.88
CA GLY A 226 36.59 49.49 0.49
C GLY A 226 35.82 50.30 1.52
N VAL A 227 36.58 51.13 2.25
CA VAL A 227 36.18 52.30 3.04
C VAL A 227 35.56 52.04 4.42
N VAL A 228 36.35 52.38 5.43
CA VAL A 228 36.01 52.45 6.86
C VAL A 228 35.07 53.64 7.09
N ALA A 229 33.94 53.39 7.75
CA ALA A 229 33.17 54.41 8.46
C ALA A 229 33.01 53.96 9.92
N ALA A 230 33.16 54.89 10.84
CA ALA A 230 33.30 54.71 12.29
C ALA A 230 32.08 54.05 12.97
N PRO A 231 32.24 53.44 14.17
CA PRO A 231 31.21 52.62 14.78
C PRO A 231 30.21 53.47 15.58
N THR A 232 28.92 53.14 15.46
CA THR A 232 27.89 53.52 16.44
C THR A 232 27.55 52.27 17.24
N GLN A 233 27.68 52.35 18.57
CA GLN A 233 27.43 51.25 19.50
C GLN A 233 25.96 50.80 19.49
N ALA A 234 25.73 49.49 19.48
CA ALA A 234 24.53 48.88 20.04
C ALA A 234 24.88 47.52 20.67
N THR A 235 24.46 47.42 21.92
CA THR A 235 24.65 46.42 22.97
C THR A 235 24.43 44.96 22.52
N MET A 236 25.40 44.08 22.83
CA MET A 236 25.21 42.62 22.78
C MET A 236 24.51 42.14 24.05
N VAL A 237 23.42 41.38 23.89
CA VAL A 237 22.91 40.46 24.91
C VAL A 237 23.49 39.10 24.59
N THR A 238 24.30 38.56 25.50
CA THR A 238 24.86 37.22 25.42
C THR A 238 23.88 36.20 26.01
N THR A 239 23.54 35.16 25.26
CA THR A 239 23.02 33.90 25.83
C THR A 239 23.79 32.73 25.24
N ASP A 240 24.59 32.12 26.13
CA ASP A 240 25.21 30.80 26.16
C ASP A 240 25.38 30.02 24.84
N GLY A 241 26.64 29.92 24.42
CA GLY A 241 27.08 29.08 23.32
C GLY A 241 27.19 27.61 23.74
N LYS A 242 26.51 26.75 22.99
CA LYS A 242 26.94 25.38 22.72
C LYS A 242 27.35 25.34 21.25
N ASP A 243 28.59 24.98 20.97
CA ASP A 243 29.19 25.03 19.63
C ASP A 243 28.48 24.01 18.71
N PRO A 244 27.82 24.42 17.60
CA PRO A 244 27.09 23.52 16.70
C PRO A 244 27.98 22.46 16.03
N THR A 245 29.30 22.61 16.11
CA THR A 245 30.27 21.71 15.48
C THR A 245 30.46 20.39 16.24
N ASP A 246 30.19 20.36 17.55
CA ASP A 246 30.31 19.14 18.37
C ASP A 246 29.17 18.14 18.10
N ASP A 247 27.95 18.61 17.86
CA ASP A 247 26.80 17.74 17.56
C ASP A 247 26.93 17.09 16.16
N LEU A 248 27.49 17.81 15.18
CA LEU A 248 27.76 17.29 13.83
C LEU A 248 28.86 16.23 13.82
N ALA A 249 29.88 16.36 14.66
CA ALA A 249 30.96 15.37 14.77
C ALA A 249 30.46 14.07 15.41
N ALA A 250 29.61 14.16 16.44
CA ALA A 250 28.99 13.01 17.08
C ALA A 250 28.01 12.27 16.14
N GLU A 251 27.23 13.01 15.37
CA GLU A 251 26.28 12.44 14.41
C GLU A 251 27.00 11.74 13.24
N LYS A 252 28.10 12.33 12.75
CA LYS A 252 28.95 11.71 11.74
C LYS A 252 29.60 10.41 12.23
N ALA A 253 30.11 10.37 13.45
CA ALA A 253 30.71 9.16 14.03
C ALA A 253 29.68 8.01 14.13
N LYS A 254 28.43 8.34 14.51
CA LYS A 254 27.33 7.38 14.61
C LYS A 254 26.93 6.81 13.24
N LEU A 255 26.91 7.64 12.21
CA LEU A 255 26.64 7.22 10.82
C LEU A 255 27.74 6.33 10.25
N GLU A 256 29.01 6.63 10.56
CA GLU A 256 30.15 5.80 10.12
C GLU A 256 30.14 4.42 10.78
N GLU A 257 29.69 4.31 12.04
CA GLU A 257 29.54 3.03 12.73
C GLU A 257 28.39 2.19 12.14
N GLN A 258 27.23 2.81 11.89
CA GLN A 258 26.09 2.14 11.25
C GLN A 258 26.41 1.66 9.82
N LEU A 259 27.24 2.41 9.08
CA LEU A 259 27.69 1.99 7.75
C LEU A 259 28.60 0.76 7.82
N ARG A 260 29.47 0.66 8.83
CA ARG A 260 30.32 -0.53 9.05
C ARG A 260 29.51 -1.77 9.41
N GLU A 261 28.48 -1.63 10.24
CA GLU A 261 27.58 -2.74 10.60
C GLU A 261 26.81 -3.25 9.37
N LEU A 262 26.29 -2.34 8.53
CA LEU A 262 25.62 -2.70 7.28
C LEU A 262 26.56 -3.42 6.30
N GLN A 263 27.80 -2.95 6.17
CA GLN A 263 28.81 -3.61 5.34
C GLN A 263 29.16 -5.01 5.85
N ALA A 264 29.32 -5.17 7.17
CA ALA A 264 29.58 -6.48 7.78
C ALA A 264 28.40 -7.45 7.56
N MET A 265 27.16 -6.98 7.69
CA MET A 265 25.97 -7.79 7.40
C MET A 265 25.89 -8.20 5.92
N GLN A 266 26.29 -7.31 5.02
CA GLN A 266 26.26 -7.56 3.58
C GLN A 266 27.38 -8.52 3.14
N ASP A 267 28.53 -8.52 3.80
CA ASP A 267 29.60 -9.50 3.59
C ASP A 267 29.21 -10.91 4.07
N VAL A 268 28.48 -11.01 5.19
CA VAL A 268 27.90 -12.27 5.68
C VAL A 268 26.85 -12.82 4.70
N LEU A 269 25.96 -11.96 4.18
CA LEU A 269 24.96 -12.32 3.18
C LEU A 269 25.58 -12.78 1.85
N ASN A 270 26.74 -12.23 1.49
CA ASN A 270 27.47 -12.59 0.27
C ASN A 270 28.40 -13.81 0.45
N GLY A 271 28.33 -14.51 1.59
CA GLY A 271 29.10 -15.73 1.83
C GLY A 271 30.61 -15.51 1.98
N LYS A 272 31.05 -14.28 2.24
CA LYS A 272 32.45 -13.98 2.57
C LYS A 272 32.67 -14.08 4.07
N THR A 273 32.81 -15.29 4.58
CA THR A 273 33.47 -15.49 5.88
C THR A 273 34.98 -15.34 5.66
N SER A 274 35.58 -14.32 6.28
CA SER A 274 37.05 -14.27 6.43
C SER A 274 37.47 -15.26 7.52
N GLU A 275 38.40 -16.15 7.19
CA GLU A 275 39.40 -16.65 8.16
C GLU A 275 40.30 -15.50 8.62
#